data_AF-A0A1M7R596-F1
#
_entry.id   AF-A0A1M7R596-F1
#
_cell.length_a   1.000
_cell.length_b   1.000
_cell.length_c   1.000
_cell.angle_alpha   90.00
_cell.angle_beta   90.00
_cell.angle_gamma   90.00
#
_symmetry.space_group_name_H-M   'P 1'
#
loop_
_entity.id
_entity.type
_entity.pdbx_description
1 polymer ?
#
loop_
_entity_poly.entity_id
_entity_poly.type
_entity_poly.pdbx_seq_one_letter_code
_entity_poly.pdbx_strand_id
1 'polypeptide(L)'
;MTITYPSGRVLVITRDVGELIGMSLSANAGGTPVPLISNVKWEPFGPVSGWDWHMTSGLVTHLRQFDLSGRIVRYPLGNALRDVSYDAADRITGFTHLLASDGTAQPALDQSFGYDENSRLTSITTAASSWSIAYDPNGNRTSVSLNGNPSIYTTEATSNRLTSITNPARSFGYDNAGNTTSAGYTATYALSGSIASITKAGVTGSYDYDAQRRRIRKVTSTGETVIFVYDLEGQLLGEYDQTGKALREYVWLDNIPVAMFMPDPANASNPPLVFYIHADHLNAPRIVVDRNGAKRWRWLAEPFGTTAPETNPDGLGVFTQNLRFPGQYADNESGLWYNYFRFYAPEGGSYVQSDPIGLGGGINTYGYVGGNPIQGIDRNGLDCTSTNGETTCSTPYSPIVTFPTPPGFPASLNGYFYHYYDVLTALRGVNPDCVRRAMNNAPTPGSNPRPASSGGTLNDARVFKNTPNPVMSYLVPDGRTGRQVSVNVTIQQSQFRWGYVVHWVDSNGIAHTSGEGNAWIQGMFDDVSIIADYMVWAPLMQEAIDSCKCTK
;
A
#
# COMPACT_ATOMS: atom_id res chain seq x y z
N MET A 1 -12.43 3.32 -20.50
CA MET A 1 -13.06 2.80 -19.27
C MET A 1 -13.59 3.97 -18.46
N THR A 2 -14.58 3.78 -17.60
CA THR A 2 -15.11 4.86 -16.76
C THR A 2 -15.31 4.41 -15.32
N ILE A 3 -15.10 5.32 -14.37
CA ILE A 3 -15.52 5.18 -12.97
C ILE A 3 -16.56 6.26 -12.70
N THR A 4 -17.74 5.85 -12.24
CA THR A 4 -18.80 6.78 -11.81
C THR A 4 -18.75 6.89 -10.30
N TYR A 5 -18.48 8.10 -9.79
CA TYR A 5 -18.50 8.36 -8.36
C TYR A 5 -19.95 8.53 -7.85
N PRO A 6 -20.20 8.29 -6.56
CA PRO A 6 -21.48 8.57 -5.92
C PRO A 6 -22.03 10.00 -6.13
N SER A 7 -21.16 11.00 -6.37
CA SER A 7 -21.60 12.36 -6.74
C SER A 7 -22.26 12.45 -8.13
N GLY A 8 -22.22 11.38 -8.92
CA GLY A 8 -22.65 11.33 -10.31
C GLY A 8 -21.56 11.72 -11.31
N ARG A 9 -20.42 12.26 -10.85
CA ARG A 9 -19.27 12.58 -11.71
C ARG A 9 -18.64 11.32 -12.29
N VAL A 10 -18.04 11.46 -13.46
CA VAL A 10 -17.46 10.32 -14.19
C VAL A 10 -15.99 10.60 -14.51
N LEU A 11 -15.10 9.77 -13.97
CA LEU A 11 -13.71 9.69 -14.44
C LEU A 11 -13.68 8.86 -15.72
N VAL A 12 -13.22 9.46 -16.81
CA VAL A 12 -12.99 8.80 -18.08
C VAL A 12 -11.50 8.46 -18.16
N ILE A 13 -11.20 7.17 -18.27
CA ILE A 13 -9.85 6.63 -18.38
C ILE A 13 -9.61 6.24 -19.83
N THR A 14 -8.63 6.89 -20.45
CA THR A 14 -8.20 6.66 -21.83
C THR A 14 -7.03 5.71 -21.83
N ARG A 15 -7.09 4.69 -22.69
CA ARG A 15 -6.02 3.71 -22.86
C ARG A 15 -5.60 3.61 -24.32
N ASP A 16 -4.33 3.32 -24.55
CA ASP A 16 -3.78 2.93 -25.86
C ASP A 16 -2.97 1.65 -25.69
N VAL A 17 -3.20 0.67 -26.56
CA VAL A 17 -2.61 -0.69 -26.49
C VAL A 17 -2.69 -1.33 -25.08
N GLY A 18 -3.70 -0.99 -24.28
CA GLY A 18 -3.89 -1.51 -22.92
C GLY A 18 -3.31 -0.63 -21.81
N GLU A 19 -2.38 0.27 -22.10
CA GLU A 19 -1.79 1.20 -21.14
C GLU A 19 -2.69 2.41 -20.89
N LEU A 20 -2.73 2.92 -19.66
CA LEU A 20 -3.44 4.18 -19.36
C LEU A 20 -2.59 5.34 -19.86
N ILE A 21 -3.16 6.17 -20.74
CA ILE A 21 -2.48 7.32 -21.37
C ILE A 21 -3.06 8.68 -20.95
N GLY A 22 -4.24 8.70 -20.34
CA GLY A 22 -4.83 9.92 -19.80
C GLY A 22 -6.10 9.69 -18.99
N MET A 23 -6.47 10.70 -18.21
CA MET A 23 -7.72 10.72 -17.44
C MET A 23 -8.40 12.08 -17.54
N SER A 24 -9.71 12.06 -17.74
CA SER A 24 -10.58 13.25 -17.82
C SER A 24 -11.75 13.14 -16.85
N LEU A 25 -12.21 14.26 -16.31
CA LEU A 25 -13.35 14.31 -15.42
C LEU A 25 -14.56 14.92 -16.13
N SER A 26 -15.69 14.22 -16.12
CA SER A 26 -16.97 14.75 -16.56
C SER A 26 -17.87 15.06 -15.37
N ALA A 27 -18.69 16.11 -15.50
CA ALA A 27 -19.65 16.51 -14.48
C ALA A 27 -20.72 15.44 -14.20
N ASN A 28 -21.06 14.64 -15.22
CA ASN A 28 -21.98 13.50 -15.14
C ASN A 28 -21.84 12.59 -16.39
N ALA A 29 -22.61 11.51 -16.47
CA ALA A 29 -22.53 10.55 -17.58
C ALA A 29 -22.76 11.16 -18.98
N GLY A 30 -23.49 12.28 -19.09
CA GLY A 30 -23.72 12.99 -20.36
C GLY A 30 -22.83 14.23 -20.55
N GLY A 31 -22.02 14.58 -19.56
CA GLY A 31 -21.17 15.77 -19.60
C GLY A 31 -19.96 15.60 -20.50
N THR A 32 -19.43 16.70 -21.03
CA THR A 32 -18.18 16.71 -21.78
C THR A 32 -17.00 16.48 -20.82
N PRO A 33 -16.14 15.46 -21.04
CA PRO A 33 -14.97 15.22 -20.20
C PRO A 33 -13.95 16.36 -20.31
N VAL A 34 -13.47 16.84 -19.16
CA VAL A 34 -12.39 17.83 -19.05
C VAL A 34 -11.11 17.12 -18.65
N PRO A 35 -10.02 17.22 -19.43
CA PRO A 35 -8.75 16.57 -19.10
C PRO A 35 -8.22 16.96 -17.71
N LEU A 36 -7.74 15.97 -16.97
CA LEU A 36 -6.98 16.12 -15.72
C LEU A 36 -5.50 15.82 -15.98
N ILE A 37 -5.22 14.65 -16.55
CA ILE A 37 -3.88 14.24 -16.93
C ILE A 37 -3.86 13.68 -18.35
N SER A 38 -2.73 13.88 -19.04
CA SER A 38 -2.44 13.30 -20.35
C SER A 38 -0.96 12.87 -20.42
N ASN A 39 -0.55 12.29 -21.55
CA ASN A 39 0.82 11.86 -21.80
C ASN A 39 1.41 11.06 -20.64
N VAL A 40 0.63 10.13 -20.09
CA VAL A 40 1.13 9.23 -19.06
C VAL A 40 2.26 8.40 -19.66
N LYS A 41 3.40 8.42 -18.97
CA LYS A 41 4.62 7.72 -19.32
C LYS A 41 4.85 6.64 -18.30
N TRP A 42 5.36 5.54 -18.81
CA TRP A 42 5.75 4.38 -18.05
C TRP A 42 7.26 4.25 -18.21
N GLU A 43 7.99 3.87 -17.15
CA GLU A 43 9.27 3.21 -17.41
C GLU A 43 8.98 2.04 -18.34
N PRO A 44 9.91 1.61 -19.22
CA PRO A 44 9.74 0.41 -20.02
C PRO A 44 9.19 -0.66 -19.11
N PHE A 45 7.90 -0.86 -19.29
CA PHE A 45 7.04 -1.72 -18.53
C PHE A 45 7.25 -1.78 -16.98
N GLY A 46 7.68 -0.65 -16.41
CA GLY A 46 7.84 -0.46 -14.98
C GLY A 46 6.69 0.38 -14.43
N PRO A 47 6.91 1.02 -13.27
CA PRO A 47 5.92 1.94 -12.74
C PRO A 47 5.75 3.17 -13.66
N VAL A 48 4.69 3.92 -13.39
CA VAL A 48 4.48 5.23 -13.99
C VAL A 48 5.71 6.12 -13.76
N SER A 49 6.32 6.56 -14.86
CA SER A 49 7.46 7.46 -14.88
C SER A 49 7.08 8.92 -15.10
N GLY A 50 5.88 9.20 -15.59
CA GLY A 50 5.43 10.59 -15.66
C GLY A 50 4.03 10.77 -16.21
N TRP A 51 3.56 12.00 -16.19
CA TRP A 51 2.30 12.43 -16.78
C TRP A 51 2.30 13.96 -16.88
N ASP A 52 1.43 14.51 -17.73
CA ASP A 52 1.22 15.96 -17.82
C ASP A 52 -0.08 16.34 -17.10
N TRP A 53 0.01 17.25 -16.14
CA TRP A 53 -1.17 17.87 -15.52
C TRP A 53 -1.75 18.97 -16.40
N HIS A 54 -3.07 19.01 -16.52
CA HIS A 54 -3.79 20.10 -17.17
C HIS A 54 -4.04 21.26 -16.18
N MET A 55 -3.05 22.14 -16.04
CA MET A 55 -3.10 23.35 -15.22
C MET A 55 -3.71 24.53 -15.99
N THR A 56 -4.07 25.61 -15.28
CA THR A 56 -4.51 26.87 -15.89
C THR A 56 -3.43 27.48 -16.79
N SER A 57 -2.15 27.29 -16.42
CA SER A 57 -0.98 27.73 -17.18
C SER A 57 -0.66 26.86 -18.41
N GLY A 58 -1.43 25.80 -18.66
CA GLY A 58 -1.16 24.80 -19.71
C GLY A 58 -0.72 23.45 -19.13
N LEU A 59 -0.05 22.65 -19.96
CA LEU A 59 0.47 21.35 -19.54
C LEU A 59 1.70 21.53 -18.65
N VAL A 60 1.70 20.86 -17.49
CA VAL A 60 2.85 20.81 -16.58
C VAL A 60 3.27 19.36 -16.40
N THR A 61 4.47 19.03 -16.84
CA THR A 61 5.01 17.67 -16.75
C THR A 61 5.43 17.33 -15.32
N HIS A 62 4.92 16.21 -14.83
CA HIS A 62 5.38 15.55 -13.63
C HIS A 62 6.19 14.32 -14.03
N LEU A 63 7.47 14.26 -13.66
CA LEU A 63 8.39 13.20 -14.06
C LEU A 63 9.07 12.57 -12.85
N ARG A 64 9.03 11.25 -12.75
CA ARG A 64 9.81 10.42 -11.84
C ARG A 64 10.93 9.78 -12.62
N GLN A 65 12.15 9.91 -12.14
CA GLN A 65 13.34 9.36 -12.76
C GLN A 65 13.81 8.16 -11.96
N PHE A 66 14.25 7.13 -12.68
CA PHE A 66 14.69 5.86 -12.12
C PHE A 66 16.14 5.58 -12.52
N ASP A 67 16.87 4.87 -11.69
CA ASP A 67 18.16 4.28 -12.08
C ASP A 67 17.97 2.94 -12.82
N LEU A 68 19.07 2.33 -13.25
CA LEU A 68 19.06 1.05 -13.96
C LEU A 68 18.59 -0.14 -13.10
N SER A 69 18.49 0.04 -11.79
CA SER A 69 17.92 -0.95 -10.86
C SER A 69 16.41 -0.74 -10.66
N GLY A 70 15.85 0.32 -11.26
CA GLY A 70 14.45 0.72 -11.17
C GLY A 70 14.10 1.44 -9.85
N ARG A 71 15.10 1.96 -9.13
CA ARG A 71 14.86 2.76 -7.92
C ARG A 71 14.61 4.22 -8.32
N ILE A 72 13.65 4.88 -7.68
CA ILE A 72 13.38 6.31 -7.91
C ILE A 72 14.58 7.13 -7.42
N VAL A 73 15.24 7.86 -8.32
CA VAL A 73 16.38 8.73 -7.98
C VAL A 73 16.03 10.20 -8.00
N ARG A 74 14.96 10.63 -8.69
CA ARG A 74 14.48 12.02 -8.68
C ARG A 74 12.98 12.14 -8.94
N TYR A 75 12.30 13.05 -8.26
CA TYR A 75 10.90 13.39 -8.54
C TYR A 75 10.54 14.82 -8.08
N PRO A 76 9.53 15.49 -8.69
CA PRO A 76 9.08 16.80 -8.27
C PRO A 76 8.23 16.74 -7.00
N LEU A 77 8.38 17.76 -6.17
CA LEU A 77 7.68 17.96 -4.92
C LEU A 77 7.32 19.44 -4.80
N GLY A 78 6.18 19.83 -5.37
CA GLY A 78 5.82 21.24 -5.52
C GLY A 78 6.75 21.93 -6.52
N ASN A 79 7.40 23.03 -6.10
CA ASN A 79 8.36 23.78 -6.91
C ASN A 79 9.81 23.27 -6.79
N ALA A 80 10.05 22.21 -6.01
CA ALA A 80 11.35 21.59 -5.86
C ALA A 80 11.42 20.25 -6.61
N LEU A 81 12.62 19.85 -7.00
CA LEU A 81 12.99 18.49 -7.36
C LEU A 81 13.66 17.86 -6.14
N ARG A 82 13.25 16.66 -5.77
CA ARG A 82 13.90 15.85 -4.73
C ARG A 82 14.72 14.76 -5.41
N ASP A 83 15.98 14.68 -5.02
CA ASP A 83 16.89 13.59 -5.32
C ASP A 83 16.92 12.58 -4.18
N VAL A 84 17.06 11.30 -4.51
CA VAL A 84 17.10 10.18 -3.56
C VAL A 84 18.45 9.49 -3.64
N SER A 85 19.14 9.40 -2.51
CA SER A 85 20.42 8.70 -2.40
C SER A 85 20.25 7.35 -1.72
N TYR A 86 21.03 6.36 -2.14
CA TYR A 86 20.99 4.99 -1.64
C TYR A 86 22.38 4.53 -1.18
N ASP A 87 22.44 3.61 -0.21
CA ASP A 87 23.66 2.86 0.09
C ASP A 87 23.75 1.55 -0.71
N ALA A 88 24.79 0.75 -0.46
CA ALA A 88 25.03 -0.52 -1.13
C ALA A 88 24.03 -1.64 -0.74
N ALA A 89 23.21 -1.42 0.30
CA ALA A 89 22.14 -2.33 0.72
C ALA A 89 20.77 -1.84 0.23
N ASP A 90 20.74 -0.95 -0.76
CA ASP A 90 19.54 -0.32 -1.32
C ASP A 90 18.73 0.51 -0.32
N ARG A 91 19.33 0.94 0.80
CA ARG A 91 18.66 1.78 1.81
C ARG A 91 18.75 3.25 1.44
N ILE A 92 17.66 4.01 1.60
CA ILE A 92 17.64 5.45 1.32
C ILE A 92 18.47 6.18 2.38
N THR A 93 19.61 6.74 2.00
CA THR A 93 20.50 7.46 2.93
C THR A 93 20.21 8.95 3.03
N GLY A 94 19.48 9.52 2.06
CA GLY A 94 19.11 10.91 2.14
C GLY A 94 18.28 11.42 0.97
N PHE A 95 17.76 12.63 1.17
CA PHE A 95 17.08 13.44 0.18
C PHE A 95 17.78 14.79 0.04
N THR A 96 18.14 15.17 -1.18
CA THR A 96 18.57 16.54 -1.50
C THR A 96 17.58 17.22 -2.40
N HIS A 97 17.48 18.54 -2.33
CA HIS A 97 16.47 19.30 -3.08
C HIS A 97 17.08 20.39 -3.95
N LEU A 98 16.52 20.58 -5.14
CA LEU A 98 16.86 21.66 -6.07
C LEU A 98 15.57 22.41 -6.45
N LEU A 99 15.62 23.71 -6.71
CA LEU A 99 14.50 24.42 -7.34
C LEU A 99 14.30 23.88 -8.75
N ALA A 100 13.05 23.57 -9.10
CA ALA A 100 12.71 23.06 -10.42
C ALA A 100 12.93 24.10 -11.54
N SER A 101 12.93 25.39 -11.21
CA SER A 101 13.07 26.49 -12.18
C SER A 101 14.49 26.70 -12.69
N ASP A 102 15.50 26.52 -11.83
CA ASP A 102 16.89 26.89 -12.14
C ASP A 102 17.95 25.92 -11.58
N GLY A 103 17.55 24.87 -10.86
CA GLY A 103 18.47 23.90 -10.27
C GLY A 103 19.20 24.39 -9.02
N THR A 104 18.80 25.52 -8.42
CA THR A 104 19.43 26.03 -7.19
C THR A 104 19.18 25.09 -6.01
N ALA A 105 20.22 24.72 -5.27
CA ALA A 105 20.08 23.86 -4.10
C ALA A 105 19.15 24.45 -3.02
N GLN A 106 18.37 23.59 -2.38
CA GLN A 106 17.39 23.93 -1.34
C GLN A 106 17.69 23.16 -0.04
N PRO A 107 18.85 23.39 0.61
CA PRO A 107 19.32 22.60 1.74
C PRO A 107 18.40 22.63 2.98
N ALA A 108 17.51 23.63 3.07
CA ALA A 108 16.50 23.69 4.12
C ALA A 108 15.48 22.53 4.07
N LEU A 109 15.37 21.85 2.92
CA LEU A 109 14.49 20.70 2.73
C LEU A 109 15.22 19.36 2.87
N ASP A 110 16.56 19.37 2.89
CA ASP A 110 17.37 18.16 2.84
C ASP A 110 17.23 17.31 4.08
N GLN A 111 17.35 16.00 3.89
CA GLN A 111 17.21 14.99 4.93
C GLN A 111 18.29 13.92 4.78
N SER A 112 18.78 13.38 5.89
CA SER A 112 19.69 12.24 5.91
C SER A 112 19.25 11.19 6.92
N PHE A 113 19.52 9.92 6.62
CA PHE A 113 19.03 8.78 7.39
C PHE A 113 20.15 7.82 7.75
N GLY A 114 20.08 7.26 8.97
CA GLY A 114 20.97 6.22 9.46
C GLY A 114 20.18 4.98 9.89
N TYR A 115 20.87 3.84 9.86
CA TYR A 115 20.26 2.53 10.07
C TYR A 115 21.09 1.64 10.98
N ASP A 116 20.46 0.64 11.59
CA ASP A 116 21.16 -0.50 12.19
C ASP A 116 21.37 -1.66 11.19
N GLU A 117 21.92 -2.77 11.67
CA GLU A 117 22.21 -3.98 10.88
C GLU A 117 20.95 -4.68 10.35
N ASN A 118 19.78 -4.41 10.94
CA ASN A 118 18.48 -4.94 10.52
C ASN A 118 17.74 -3.96 9.61
N SER A 119 18.41 -2.93 9.10
CA SER A 119 17.84 -1.89 8.23
C SER A 119 16.72 -1.08 8.88
N ARG A 120 16.69 -0.99 10.22
CA ARG A 120 15.74 -0.16 10.96
C ARG A 120 16.30 1.26 11.08
N LEU A 121 15.45 2.28 10.96
CA LEU A 121 15.88 3.67 11.05
C LEU A 121 16.36 4.02 12.46
N THR A 122 17.63 4.36 12.62
CA THR A 122 18.22 4.77 13.91
C THR A 122 18.47 6.27 13.99
N SER A 123 18.60 6.96 12.86
CA SER A 123 18.76 8.42 12.85
C SER A 123 18.07 9.07 11.67
N ILE A 124 17.54 10.27 11.91
CA ILE A 124 16.95 11.16 10.92
C ILE A 124 17.51 12.54 11.19
N THR A 125 18.03 13.22 10.19
CA THR A 125 18.48 14.62 10.32
C THR A 125 17.84 15.44 9.22
N THR A 126 17.24 16.57 9.59
CA THR A 126 16.78 17.61 8.67
C THR A 126 17.54 18.90 8.98
N ALA A 127 17.35 19.95 8.18
CA ALA A 127 17.92 21.27 8.49
C ALA A 127 17.46 21.86 9.83
N ALA A 128 16.29 21.45 10.34
CA ALA A 128 15.69 22.02 11.54
C ALA A 128 15.82 21.13 12.78
N SER A 129 15.91 19.81 12.60
CA SER A 129 15.80 18.85 13.70
C SER A 129 16.59 17.55 13.44
N SER A 130 16.95 16.87 14.51
CA SER A 130 17.49 15.51 14.47
C SER A 130 16.71 14.57 15.38
N TRP A 131 16.53 13.34 14.93
CA TRP A 131 15.94 12.25 15.68
C TRP A 131 16.94 11.11 15.81
N SER A 132 17.01 10.51 17.00
CA SER A 132 17.68 9.22 17.21
C SER A 132 16.70 8.21 17.79
N ILE A 133 16.67 7.01 17.23
CA ILE A 133 15.74 5.95 17.61
C ILE A 133 16.55 4.74 18.07
N ALA A 134 16.22 4.23 19.25
CA ALA A 134 16.79 3.02 19.81
C ALA A 134 15.74 1.91 19.82
N TYR A 135 16.19 0.68 19.59
CA TYR A 135 15.35 -0.51 19.56
C TYR A 135 15.85 -1.59 20.51
N ASP A 136 14.94 -2.42 21.00
CA ASP A 136 15.29 -3.70 21.62
C ASP A 136 15.51 -4.80 20.53
N PRO A 137 15.95 -6.01 20.93
CA PRO A 137 16.13 -7.12 20.00
C PRO A 137 14.84 -7.58 19.28
N ASN A 138 13.67 -7.33 19.87
CA ASN A 138 12.38 -7.65 19.26
C ASN A 138 11.91 -6.57 18.28
N GLY A 139 12.62 -5.44 18.16
CA GLY A 139 12.24 -4.34 17.29
C GLY A 139 11.22 -3.39 17.88
N ASN A 140 10.99 -3.42 19.20
CA ASN A 140 10.28 -2.35 19.86
C ASN A 140 11.20 -1.15 20.01
N ARG A 141 10.64 0.05 19.87
CA ARG A 141 11.38 1.26 20.23
C ARG A 141 11.54 1.29 21.74
N THR A 142 12.75 1.60 22.18
CA THR A 142 13.09 1.84 23.59
C THR A 142 13.33 3.32 23.86
N SER A 143 13.72 4.08 22.84
CA SER A 143 13.80 5.54 22.93
C SER A 143 13.63 6.21 21.56
N VAL A 144 13.00 7.39 21.58
CA VAL A 144 13.03 8.36 20.48
C VAL A 144 13.49 9.68 21.07
N SER A 145 14.63 10.21 20.62
CA SER A 145 15.15 11.51 21.06
C SER A 145 15.00 12.53 19.95
N LEU A 146 14.42 13.69 20.26
CA LEU A 146 14.30 14.83 19.35
C LEU A 146 15.25 15.95 19.81
N ASN A 147 16.21 16.33 18.96
CA ASN A 147 17.21 17.35 19.26
C ASN A 147 17.93 17.09 20.60
N GLY A 148 18.25 15.83 20.87
CA GLY A 148 18.89 15.39 22.12
C GLY A 148 17.96 15.28 23.33
N ASN A 149 16.66 15.52 23.20
CA ASN A 149 15.68 15.35 24.26
C ASN A 149 14.98 13.98 24.15
N PRO A 150 15.33 13.00 24.98
CA PRO A 150 14.81 11.65 24.87
C PRO A 150 13.37 11.53 25.38
N SER A 151 12.60 10.72 24.67
CA SER A 151 11.38 10.06 25.15
C SER A 151 11.68 8.56 25.27
N ILE A 152 11.42 7.99 26.44
CA ILE A 152 11.68 6.58 26.73
C ILE A 152 10.40 5.79 26.56
N TYR A 153 10.51 4.64 25.90
CA TYR A 153 9.41 3.74 25.55
C TYR A 153 9.61 2.45 26.33
N THR A 154 8.72 2.15 27.27
CA THR A 154 8.84 0.98 28.14
C THR A 154 7.92 -0.12 27.65
N THR A 155 8.46 -1.22 27.16
CA THR A 155 7.69 -2.41 26.76
C THR A 155 7.51 -3.39 27.91
N GLU A 156 6.42 -4.15 27.86
CA GLU A 156 6.17 -5.24 28.81
C GLU A 156 7.23 -6.35 28.65
N ALA A 157 7.66 -6.97 29.74
CA ALA A 157 8.75 -7.95 29.72
C ALA A 157 8.44 -9.25 28.94
N THR A 158 7.16 -9.57 28.75
CA THR A 158 6.68 -10.83 28.15
C THR A 158 5.94 -10.64 26.84
N SER A 159 5.88 -9.42 26.31
CA SER A 159 5.18 -9.10 25.05
C SER A 159 5.78 -7.86 24.37
N ASN A 160 5.25 -7.49 23.20
CA ASN A 160 5.62 -6.25 22.51
C ASN A 160 4.68 -5.07 22.86
N ARG A 161 3.89 -5.20 23.94
CA ARG A 161 2.99 -4.15 24.39
C ARG A 161 3.78 -3.00 25.02
N LEU A 162 3.57 -1.79 24.52
CA LEU A 162 4.11 -0.58 25.10
C LEU A 162 3.33 -0.26 26.36
N THR A 163 3.98 -0.10 27.51
CA THR A 163 3.30 0.17 28.80
C THR A 163 3.33 1.64 29.17
N SER A 164 4.39 2.36 28.80
CA SER A 164 4.50 3.80 29.05
C SER A 164 5.46 4.49 28.08
N ILE A 165 5.24 5.80 27.91
CA ILE A 165 6.17 6.74 27.30
C ILE A 165 6.41 7.90 28.26
N THR A 166 7.62 8.46 28.29
CA THR A 166 7.96 9.55 29.23
C THR A 166 7.74 10.96 28.68
N ASN A 167 7.76 11.17 27.35
CA ASN A 167 7.59 12.49 26.75
C ASN A 167 6.80 12.45 25.42
N PRO A 168 5.54 12.95 25.40
CA PRO A 168 4.73 13.28 26.57
C PRO A 168 4.48 12.04 27.45
N ALA A 169 4.40 12.25 28.77
CA ALA A 169 4.17 11.17 29.71
C ALA A 169 2.79 10.54 29.50
N ARG A 170 2.74 9.23 29.25
CA ARG A 170 1.48 8.48 29.12
C ARG A 170 1.66 7.00 29.44
N SER A 171 0.58 6.39 29.89
CA SER A 171 0.48 4.95 30.10
C SER A 171 -0.48 4.32 29.09
N PHE A 172 -0.32 3.02 28.90
CA PHE A 172 -1.08 2.24 27.93
C PHE A 172 -1.85 1.11 28.62
N GLY A 173 -3.09 0.90 28.18
CA GLY A 173 -3.94 -0.21 28.58
C GLY A 173 -4.29 -1.08 27.39
N TYR A 174 -4.55 -2.37 27.65
CA TYR A 174 -4.84 -3.37 26.62
C TYR A 174 -6.02 -4.25 27.01
N ASP A 175 -6.72 -4.78 26.01
CA ASP A 175 -7.60 -5.94 26.20
C ASP A 175 -6.82 -7.26 26.10
N ASN A 176 -7.51 -8.38 26.30
CA ASN A 176 -6.89 -9.71 26.25
C ASN A 176 -6.39 -10.09 24.85
N ALA A 177 -6.94 -9.50 23.78
CA ALA A 177 -6.49 -9.71 22.42
C ALA A 177 -5.25 -8.86 22.06
N GLY A 178 -4.82 -7.97 22.96
CA GLY A 178 -3.69 -7.07 22.73
C GLY A 178 -4.07 -5.80 21.97
N ASN A 179 -5.35 -5.43 21.92
CA ASN A 179 -5.73 -4.15 21.38
C ASN A 179 -5.55 -3.06 22.42
N THR A 180 -4.97 -1.91 22.03
CA THR A 180 -4.75 -0.78 22.95
C THR A 180 -6.09 -0.13 23.30
N THR A 181 -6.53 -0.28 24.56
CA THR A 181 -7.78 0.28 25.07
C THR A 181 -7.58 1.67 25.68
N SER A 182 -6.35 2.03 26.06
CA SER A 182 -6.02 3.40 26.48
C SER A 182 -4.60 3.80 26.13
N ALA A 183 -4.41 5.06 25.67
CA ALA A 183 -3.09 5.64 25.32
C ALA A 183 -3.15 7.18 25.23
N GLY A 184 -3.83 7.83 26.18
CA GLY A 184 -4.26 9.24 26.05
C GLY A 184 -5.57 9.42 25.28
N TYR A 185 -6.16 8.31 24.84
CA TYR A 185 -7.55 8.13 24.45
C TYR A 185 -8.11 6.91 25.19
N THR A 186 -9.42 6.67 25.10
CA THR A 186 -10.04 5.37 25.42
C THR A 186 -10.66 4.78 24.16
N ALA A 187 -10.52 3.48 23.95
CA ALA A 187 -11.05 2.80 22.75
C ALA A 187 -11.83 1.55 23.12
N THR A 188 -12.86 1.26 22.32
CA THR A 188 -13.61 0.00 22.35
C THR A 188 -13.46 -0.72 21.02
N TYR A 189 -13.52 -2.05 21.06
CA TYR A 189 -13.29 -2.91 19.91
C TYR A 189 -14.52 -3.78 19.65
N ALA A 190 -14.85 -3.97 18.38
CA ALA A 190 -15.82 -4.96 17.97
C ALA A 190 -15.23 -6.38 18.14
N LEU A 191 -16.07 -7.42 18.11
CA LEU A 191 -15.62 -8.81 18.13
C LEU A 191 -14.68 -9.16 16.96
N SER A 192 -14.73 -8.39 15.88
CA SER A 192 -13.82 -8.51 14.75
C SER A 192 -12.41 -7.96 15.03
N GLY A 193 -12.14 -7.33 16.18
CA GLY A 193 -10.86 -6.68 16.49
C GLY A 193 -10.68 -5.28 15.88
N SER A 194 -11.66 -4.78 15.12
CA SER A 194 -11.67 -3.40 14.61
C SER A 194 -12.08 -2.41 15.72
N ILE A 195 -11.52 -1.19 15.72
CA ILE A 195 -11.94 -0.13 16.64
C ILE A 195 -13.39 0.23 16.34
N ALA A 196 -14.29 0.03 17.31
CA ALA A 196 -15.70 0.40 17.22
C ALA A 196 -15.90 1.88 17.61
N SER A 197 -15.23 2.33 18.66
CA SER A 197 -15.20 3.74 19.04
C SER A 197 -13.89 4.13 19.73
N ILE A 198 -13.57 5.41 19.65
CA ILE A 198 -12.42 6.02 20.33
C ILE A 198 -12.81 7.39 20.87
N THR A 199 -12.47 7.69 22.11
CA THR A 199 -12.69 8.98 22.74
C THR A 199 -11.35 9.61 23.11
N LYS A 200 -11.08 10.81 22.59
CA LYS A 200 -9.89 11.60 22.89
C LYS A 200 -10.28 13.05 23.12
N ALA A 201 -9.77 13.65 24.21
CA ALA A 201 -10.06 15.03 24.57
C ALA A 201 -11.57 15.40 24.55
N GLY A 202 -12.44 14.46 24.94
CA GLY A 202 -13.89 14.66 24.99
C GLY A 202 -14.64 14.47 23.66
N VAL A 203 -13.93 14.23 22.55
CA VAL A 203 -14.53 13.90 21.25
C VAL A 203 -14.51 12.40 21.05
N THR A 204 -15.67 11.81 20.74
CA THR A 204 -15.80 10.38 20.44
C THR A 204 -16.00 10.19 18.95
N GLY A 205 -15.12 9.43 18.30
CA GLY A 205 -15.34 8.85 16.97
C GLY A 205 -15.90 7.45 17.08
N SER A 206 -16.91 7.12 16.26
CA SER A 206 -17.49 5.78 16.10
C SER A 206 -17.36 5.35 14.64
N TYR A 207 -17.03 4.09 14.41
CA TYR A 207 -16.67 3.59 13.09
C TYR A 207 -17.45 2.33 12.71
N ASP A 208 -17.91 2.27 11.47
CA ASP A 208 -18.54 1.09 10.88
C ASP A 208 -17.72 0.56 9.72
N TYR A 209 -17.73 -0.76 9.57
CA TYR A 209 -16.93 -1.48 8.59
C TYR A 209 -17.80 -2.43 7.77
N ASP A 210 -17.41 -2.68 6.52
CA ASP A 210 -17.98 -3.75 5.71
C ASP A 210 -17.43 -5.14 6.12
N ALA A 211 -17.92 -6.19 5.47
CA ALA A 211 -17.50 -7.56 5.73
C ALA A 211 -16.00 -7.80 5.42
N GLN A 212 -15.42 -6.96 4.56
CA GLN A 212 -14.02 -6.95 4.21
C GLN A 212 -13.17 -6.14 5.19
N ARG A 213 -13.74 -5.57 6.27
CA ARG A 213 -13.10 -4.64 7.23
C ARG A 213 -12.68 -3.28 6.68
N ARG A 214 -13.21 -2.86 5.52
CA ARG A 214 -13.06 -1.47 5.06
C ARG A 214 -13.99 -0.58 5.86
N ARG A 215 -13.48 0.54 6.35
CA ARG A 215 -14.29 1.52 7.08
C ARG A 215 -15.22 2.19 6.09
N ILE A 216 -16.52 2.00 6.24
CA ILE A 216 -17.55 2.57 5.38
C ILE A 216 -18.22 3.81 5.99
N ARG A 217 -18.13 4.00 7.31
CA ARG A 217 -18.68 5.18 7.99
C ARG A 217 -17.86 5.57 9.21
N LYS A 218 -17.79 6.87 9.45
CA LYS A 218 -17.33 7.51 10.68
C LYS A 218 -18.39 8.49 11.17
N VAL A 219 -18.63 8.53 12.48
CA VAL A 219 -19.46 9.54 13.15
C VAL A 219 -18.70 10.09 14.35
N THR A 220 -18.67 11.41 14.53
CA THR A 220 -18.09 12.05 15.72
C THR A 220 -19.18 12.56 16.66
N SER A 221 -18.89 12.65 17.96
CA SER A 221 -19.79 13.25 18.96
C SER A 221 -20.06 14.73 18.73
N THR A 222 -19.26 15.40 17.89
CA THR A 222 -19.48 16.77 17.42
C THR A 222 -20.44 16.86 16.22
N GLY A 223 -20.97 15.73 15.75
CA GLY A 223 -21.98 15.67 14.69
C GLY A 223 -21.42 15.51 13.26
N GLU A 224 -20.10 15.37 13.10
CA GLU A 224 -19.52 15.08 11.78
C GLU A 224 -19.79 13.62 11.41
N THR A 225 -20.31 13.39 10.21
CA THR A 225 -20.46 12.04 9.64
C THR A 225 -19.77 12.00 8.29
N VAL A 226 -18.94 10.99 8.09
CA VAL A 226 -18.24 10.72 6.83
C VAL A 226 -18.55 9.30 6.38
N ILE A 227 -18.99 9.16 5.13
CA ILE A 227 -19.21 7.89 4.44
C ILE A 227 -18.05 7.71 3.45
N PHE A 228 -17.47 6.52 3.42
CA PHE A 228 -16.30 6.21 2.60
C PHE A 228 -16.67 5.23 1.49
N VAL A 229 -16.16 5.48 0.29
CA VAL A 229 -16.35 4.61 -0.88
C VAL A 229 -14.99 4.26 -1.46
N TYR A 230 -14.78 2.97 -1.71
CA TYR A 230 -13.53 2.43 -2.23
C TYR A 230 -13.76 1.77 -3.59
N ASP A 231 -12.70 1.62 -4.37
CA ASP A 231 -12.71 0.76 -5.56
C ASP A 231 -12.57 -0.73 -5.17
N LEU A 232 -12.34 -1.57 -6.19
CA LEU A 232 -12.19 -3.01 -6.01
C LEU A 232 -10.81 -3.37 -5.44
N GLU A 233 -9.83 -2.51 -5.66
CA GLU A 233 -8.45 -2.61 -5.19
C GLU A 233 -8.26 -2.08 -3.75
N GLY A 234 -9.32 -1.49 -3.17
CA GLY A 234 -9.34 -0.98 -1.80
C GLY A 234 -8.83 0.46 -1.65
N GLN A 235 -8.61 1.19 -2.76
CA GLN A 235 -8.24 2.60 -2.73
C GLN A 235 -9.47 3.45 -2.42
N LEU A 236 -9.29 4.50 -1.61
CA LEU A 236 -10.37 5.42 -1.26
C LEU A 236 -10.73 6.29 -2.47
N LEU A 237 -11.92 6.11 -3.04
CA LEU A 237 -12.44 6.90 -4.15
C LEU A 237 -13.09 8.20 -3.69
N GLY A 238 -13.74 8.22 -2.52
CA GLY A 238 -14.40 9.42 -2.04
C GLY A 238 -14.93 9.37 -0.62
N GLU A 239 -15.13 10.57 -0.08
CA GLU A 239 -15.71 10.87 1.21
C GLU A 239 -16.99 11.69 1.00
N TYR A 240 -18.06 11.31 1.69
CA TYR A 240 -19.38 11.90 1.55
C TYR A 240 -19.97 12.23 2.93
N ASP A 241 -20.78 13.27 3.02
CA ASP A 241 -21.51 13.56 4.26
C ASP A 241 -22.67 12.59 4.49
N GLN A 242 -23.37 12.74 5.62
CA GLN A 242 -24.54 11.93 5.98
C GLN A 242 -25.70 11.94 4.95
N THR A 243 -25.73 12.92 4.05
CA THR A 243 -26.73 13.06 2.99
C THR A 243 -26.26 12.48 1.66
N GLY A 244 -25.02 11.98 1.60
CA GLY A 244 -24.39 11.48 0.37
C GLY A 244 -23.77 12.59 -0.49
N LYS A 245 -23.68 13.82 0.00
CA LYS A 245 -23.02 14.90 -0.73
C LYS A 245 -21.51 14.71 -0.63
N ALA A 246 -20.81 14.79 -1.77
CA ALA A 246 -19.36 14.68 -1.80
C ALA A 246 -18.69 15.74 -0.92
N LEU A 247 -17.73 15.32 -0.10
CA LEU A 247 -16.79 16.19 0.60
C LEU A 247 -15.50 16.31 -0.20
N ARG A 248 -15.00 15.17 -0.71
CA ARG A 248 -13.79 15.07 -1.53
C ARG A 248 -13.75 13.71 -2.23
N GLU A 249 -13.23 13.70 -3.44
CA GLU A 249 -13.13 12.52 -4.30
C GLU A 249 -11.71 12.46 -4.90
N TYR A 250 -11.17 11.25 -5.06
CA TYR A 250 -9.77 11.02 -5.40
C TYR A 250 -9.63 10.38 -6.78
N VAL A 251 -8.54 10.73 -7.47
CA VAL A 251 -8.14 10.14 -8.74
C VAL A 251 -6.81 9.44 -8.55
N TRP A 252 -6.81 8.15 -8.83
CA TRP A 252 -5.66 7.28 -8.72
C TRP A 252 -5.12 6.94 -10.11
N LEU A 253 -3.81 7.06 -10.28
CA LEU A 253 -3.07 6.57 -11.42
C LEU A 253 -2.26 5.37 -10.95
N ASP A 254 -2.75 4.17 -11.27
CA ASP A 254 -2.32 2.95 -10.58
C ASP A 254 -2.44 3.15 -9.06
N ASN A 255 -1.32 3.17 -8.33
CA ASN A 255 -1.31 3.36 -6.88
C ASN A 255 -0.89 4.77 -6.44
N ILE A 256 -0.88 5.72 -7.37
CA ILE A 256 -0.47 7.11 -7.14
C ILE A 256 -1.72 7.97 -7.04
N PRO A 257 -1.98 8.66 -5.91
CA PRO A 257 -3.00 9.69 -5.86
C PRO A 257 -2.49 10.88 -6.66
N VAL A 258 -3.08 11.16 -7.82
CA VAL A 258 -2.61 12.20 -8.76
C VAL A 258 -3.46 13.46 -8.74
N ALA A 259 -4.73 13.34 -8.36
CA ALA A 259 -5.62 14.46 -8.20
C ALA A 259 -6.69 14.16 -7.14
N MET A 260 -7.29 15.23 -6.63
CA MET A 260 -8.52 15.18 -5.86
C MET A 260 -9.43 16.31 -6.31
N PHE A 261 -10.72 16.16 -6.06
CA PHE A 261 -11.69 17.19 -6.38
C PHE A 261 -12.77 17.31 -5.31
N MET A 262 -13.29 18.52 -5.17
CA MET A 262 -14.25 18.90 -4.14
C MET A 262 -15.39 19.69 -4.77
N PRO A 263 -16.61 19.67 -4.21
CA PRO A 263 -17.64 20.60 -4.63
C PRO A 263 -17.17 22.04 -4.46
N ASP A 264 -17.58 22.91 -5.37
CA ASP A 264 -17.39 24.34 -5.19
C ASP A 264 -18.27 24.82 -4.01
N PRO A 265 -17.67 25.39 -2.94
CA PRO A 265 -18.42 25.86 -1.78
C PRO A 265 -19.33 27.06 -2.11
N ALA A 266 -19.05 27.81 -3.18
CA ALA A 266 -19.88 28.94 -3.59
C ALA A 266 -21.17 28.47 -4.30
N ASN A 267 -21.07 27.41 -5.11
CA ASN A 267 -22.22 26.80 -5.76
C ASN A 267 -21.93 25.34 -6.14
N ALA A 268 -22.62 24.39 -5.50
CA ALA A 268 -22.42 22.97 -5.75
C ALA A 268 -22.77 22.51 -7.19
N SER A 269 -23.46 23.34 -7.98
CA SER A 269 -23.73 23.11 -9.40
C SER A 269 -22.58 23.53 -10.32
N ASN A 270 -21.60 24.29 -9.82
CA ASN A 270 -20.40 24.62 -10.59
C ASN A 270 -19.54 23.36 -10.81
N PRO A 271 -18.66 23.38 -11.83
CA PRO A 271 -17.61 22.36 -11.95
C PRO A 271 -16.85 22.22 -10.62
N PRO A 272 -16.45 20.99 -10.24
CA PRO A 272 -15.75 20.78 -8.99
C PRO A 272 -14.40 21.49 -9.01
N LEU A 273 -13.96 21.94 -7.83
CA LEU A 273 -12.59 22.42 -7.64
C LEU A 273 -11.66 21.22 -7.75
N VAL A 274 -10.68 21.32 -8.65
CA VAL A 274 -9.68 20.26 -8.89
C VAL A 274 -8.34 20.68 -8.30
N PHE A 275 -7.70 19.72 -7.65
CA PHE A 275 -6.38 19.86 -7.05
C PHE A 275 -5.49 18.71 -7.50
N TYR A 276 -4.21 19.00 -7.71
CA TYR A 276 -3.21 18.00 -8.08
C TYR A 276 -2.35 17.65 -6.88
N ILE A 277 -1.91 16.40 -6.83
CA ILE A 277 -1.22 15.84 -5.68
C ILE A 277 0.21 15.45 -6.08
N HIS A 278 1.19 16.06 -5.45
CA HIS A 278 2.56 15.55 -5.45
C HIS A 278 2.68 14.47 -4.38
N ALA A 279 2.88 13.24 -4.84
CA ALA A 279 3.13 12.09 -3.99
C ALA A 279 4.62 11.71 -3.99
N ASP A 280 5.14 11.26 -2.84
CA ASP A 280 6.55 10.86 -2.71
C ASP A 280 6.87 9.53 -3.42
N HIS A 281 8.08 9.01 -3.21
CA HIS A 281 8.54 7.75 -3.79
C HIS A 281 7.78 6.52 -3.30
N LEU A 282 7.06 6.62 -2.16
CA LEU A 282 6.15 5.58 -1.68
C LEU A 282 4.71 5.82 -2.15
N ASN A 283 4.45 6.89 -2.88
CA ASN A 283 3.12 7.38 -3.26
C ASN A 283 2.31 8.00 -2.11
N ALA A 284 2.95 8.41 -1.01
CA ALA A 284 2.28 9.18 0.03
C ALA A 284 2.08 10.64 -0.44
N PRO A 285 0.88 11.23 -0.34
CA PRO A 285 0.66 12.64 -0.63
C PRO A 285 1.51 13.55 0.26
N ARG A 286 2.25 14.47 -0.35
CA ARG A 286 3.11 15.42 0.36
C ARG A 286 2.76 16.88 0.11
N ILE A 287 2.28 17.22 -1.09
CA ILE A 287 1.83 18.57 -1.44
C ILE A 287 0.58 18.48 -2.29
N VAL A 288 -0.41 19.30 -1.98
CA VAL A 288 -1.60 19.50 -2.81
C VAL A 288 -1.58 20.92 -3.36
N VAL A 289 -1.74 21.07 -4.67
CA VAL A 289 -1.81 22.36 -5.37
C VAL A 289 -3.14 22.52 -6.09
N ASP A 290 -3.63 23.75 -6.22
CA ASP A 290 -4.75 24.04 -7.13
C ASP A 290 -4.30 24.13 -8.60
N ARG A 291 -5.25 24.34 -9.52
CA ARG A 291 -4.96 24.45 -10.97
C ARG A 291 -4.06 25.63 -11.35
N ASN A 292 -3.85 26.61 -10.46
CA ASN A 292 -2.93 27.72 -10.67
C ASN A 292 -1.53 27.43 -10.10
N GLY A 293 -1.32 26.23 -9.53
CA GLY A 293 -0.06 25.83 -8.92
C GLY A 293 0.12 26.33 -7.49
N ALA A 294 -0.89 26.97 -6.88
CA ALA A 294 -0.80 27.46 -5.51
C ALA A 294 -0.98 26.32 -4.51
N LYS A 295 -0.13 26.25 -3.49
CA LYS A 295 -0.14 25.19 -2.48
C LYS A 295 -1.33 25.37 -1.55
N ARG A 296 -2.16 24.33 -1.46
CA ARG A 296 -3.33 24.28 -0.57
C ARG A 296 -3.04 23.50 0.69
N TRP A 297 -2.14 22.52 0.62
CA TRP A 297 -1.77 21.67 1.76
C TRP A 297 -0.36 21.12 1.57
N ARG A 298 0.39 20.95 2.66
CA ARG A 298 1.75 20.40 2.66
C ARG A 298 2.02 19.55 3.88
N TRP A 299 2.70 18.42 3.70
CA TRP A 299 3.10 17.51 4.77
C TRP A 299 4.50 16.95 4.55
N LEU A 300 5.51 17.77 4.85
CA LEU A 300 6.92 17.39 4.81
C LEU A 300 7.36 16.81 6.16
N ALA A 301 6.68 15.73 6.55
CA ALA A 301 6.96 15.07 7.82
C ALA A 301 8.24 14.23 7.78
N GLU A 302 8.77 14.00 8.96
CA GLU A 302 9.79 13.01 9.21
C GLU A 302 9.24 11.58 8.97
N PRO A 303 10.12 10.57 8.81
CA PRO A 303 9.76 9.22 8.37
C PRO A 303 8.58 8.52 9.03
N PHE A 304 8.26 8.80 10.31
CA PHE A 304 7.15 8.14 11.00
C PHE A 304 5.88 8.99 11.07
N GLY A 305 5.94 10.22 10.58
CA GLY A 305 4.81 11.08 10.32
C GLY A 305 4.19 11.79 11.53
N THR A 306 4.96 12.01 12.58
CA THR A 306 4.61 12.78 13.78
C THR A 306 4.40 14.27 13.51
N THR A 307 5.00 14.82 12.46
CA THR A 307 4.84 16.23 12.09
C THR A 307 3.43 16.49 11.55
N ALA A 308 2.73 17.49 12.09
CA ALA A 308 1.41 17.88 11.58
C ALA A 308 1.51 18.51 10.18
N PRO A 309 0.51 18.34 9.29
CA PRO A 309 0.48 19.01 8.00
C PRO A 309 0.20 20.51 8.13
N GLU A 310 0.78 21.29 7.23
CA GLU A 310 0.42 22.67 6.99
C GLU A 310 -0.85 22.73 6.13
N THR A 311 -1.93 23.24 6.71
CA THR A 311 -3.27 23.27 6.08
C THR A 311 -3.55 24.55 5.29
N ASN A 312 -2.64 25.52 5.30
CA ASN A 312 -2.81 26.78 4.58
C ASN A 312 -1.44 27.41 4.19
N PRO A 313 -0.59 26.69 3.43
CA PRO A 313 0.79 27.13 3.18
C PRO A 313 0.89 28.44 2.37
N ASP A 314 -0.02 28.70 1.44
CA ASP A 314 -0.02 29.93 0.62
C ASP A 314 -1.15 30.92 1.00
N GLY A 315 -1.81 30.75 2.15
CA GLY A 315 -2.80 31.72 2.64
C GLY A 315 -4.17 31.69 1.95
N LEU A 316 -4.50 30.64 1.17
CA LEU A 316 -5.74 30.48 0.41
C LEU A 316 -6.89 29.80 1.17
N GLY A 317 -6.79 29.74 2.50
CA GLY A 317 -7.76 29.14 3.40
C GLY A 317 -7.44 27.69 3.75
N VAL A 318 -7.98 27.24 4.89
CA VAL A 318 -7.73 25.91 5.44
C VAL A 318 -8.17 24.83 4.45
N PHE A 319 -7.27 23.89 4.20
CA PHE A 319 -7.48 22.73 3.36
C PHE A 319 -7.19 21.44 4.13
N THR A 320 -8.02 20.43 3.91
CA THR A 320 -7.87 19.12 4.55
C THR A 320 -7.61 18.05 3.50
N GLN A 321 -6.53 17.31 3.70
CA GLN A 321 -6.15 16.09 3.02
C GLN A 321 -5.78 15.06 4.08
N ASN A 322 -6.49 13.94 4.10
CA ASN A 322 -6.39 12.94 5.16
C ASN A 322 -5.58 11.70 4.76
N LEU A 323 -5.30 11.49 3.47
CA LEU A 323 -4.37 10.43 3.04
C LEU A 323 -2.97 10.65 3.65
N ARG A 324 -2.30 9.57 4.07
CA ARG A 324 -0.96 9.55 4.65
C ARG A 324 -0.06 8.57 3.89
N PHE A 325 0.68 7.69 4.57
CA PHE A 325 1.36 6.60 3.88
C PHE A 325 0.35 5.74 3.11
N PRO A 326 0.78 4.97 2.09
CA PRO A 326 -0.14 4.15 1.31
C PRO A 326 -1.06 3.29 2.19
N GLY A 327 -2.36 3.36 1.93
CA GLY A 327 -3.41 2.68 2.71
C GLY A 327 -3.96 3.48 3.90
N GLN A 328 -3.30 4.57 4.29
CA GLN A 328 -3.58 5.24 5.55
C GLN A 328 -4.45 6.50 5.39
N TYR A 329 -5.38 6.66 6.33
CA TYR A 329 -6.25 7.81 6.46
C TYR A 329 -6.14 8.40 7.87
N ALA A 330 -5.73 9.67 7.98
CA ALA A 330 -5.60 10.37 9.25
C ALA A 330 -6.95 10.82 9.80
N ASP A 331 -7.26 10.36 11.01
CA ASP A 331 -8.44 10.76 11.75
C ASP A 331 -8.07 11.81 12.80
N ASN A 332 -8.61 13.01 12.63
CA ASN A 332 -8.32 14.12 13.53
C ASN A 332 -8.85 13.87 14.95
N GLU A 333 -10.03 13.25 15.07
CA GLU A 333 -10.69 13.02 16.36
C GLU A 333 -9.93 12.02 17.25
N SER A 334 -9.23 11.05 16.66
CA SER A 334 -8.43 10.07 17.40
C SER A 334 -6.94 10.46 17.45
N GLY A 335 -6.46 11.21 16.45
CA GLY A 335 -5.04 11.40 16.19
C GLY A 335 -4.32 10.12 15.76
N LEU A 336 -5.06 9.07 15.42
CA LEU A 336 -4.57 7.84 14.81
C LEU A 336 -4.86 7.86 13.32
N TRP A 337 -4.18 7.00 12.58
CA TRP A 337 -4.44 6.83 11.16
C TRP A 337 -5.04 5.46 10.92
N TYR A 338 -6.26 5.43 10.42
CA TYR A 338 -6.88 4.21 9.93
C TYR A 338 -6.02 3.61 8.82
N ASN A 339 -5.64 2.34 8.97
CA ASN A 339 -4.90 1.57 7.98
C ASN A 339 -5.56 0.19 7.80
N TYR A 340 -6.77 0.22 7.26
CA TYR A 340 -7.56 -0.96 6.95
C TYR A 340 -7.78 -1.90 8.16
N PHE A 341 -6.92 -2.91 8.36
CA PHE A 341 -7.06 -3.87 9.45
C PHE A 341 -6.60 -3.32 10.81
N ARG A 342 -5.73 -2.29 10.81
CA ARG A 342 -5.15 -1.71 12.02
C ARG A 342 -5.21 -0.18 12.01
N PHE A 343 -4.98 0.44 13.16
CA PHE A 343 -4.77 1.88 13.28
C PHE A 343 -3.30 2.15 13.64
N TYR A 344 -2.66 3.02 12.87
CA TYR A 344 -1.29 3.43 13.08
C TYR A 344 -1.23 4.67 13.99
N ALA A 345 -0.35 4.62 14.99
CA ALA A 345 -0.04 5.75 15.85
C ALA A 345 1.32 6.34 15.45
N PRO A 346 1.36 7.51 14.77
CA PRO A 346 2.62 8.10 14.29
C PRO A 346 3.61 8.39 15.41
N GLU A 347 3.12 8.84 16.57
CA GLU A 347 3.94 9.07 17.75
C GLU A 347 4.62 7.79 18.26
N GLY A 348 3.91 6.66 18.22
CA GLY A 348 4.48 5.35 18.54
C GLY A 348 5.39 4.81 17.43
N GLY A 349 5.13 5.19 16.18
CA GLY A 349 5.69 4.56 14.99
C GLY A 349 5.27 3.09 14.84
N SER A 350 4.09 2.76 15.33
CA SER A 350 3.58 1.39 15.46
C SER A 350 2.06 1.37 15.33
N TYR A 351 1.51 0.17 15.16
CA TYR A 351 0.07 -0.07 15.26
C TYR A 351 -0.39 -0.09 16.72
N VAL A 352 -1.66 0.24 16.94
CA VAL A 352 -2.32 0.19 18.26
C VAL A 352 -3.03 -1.15 18.52
N GLN A 353 -3.09 -2.01 17.51
CA GLN A 353 -3.59 -3.38 17.60
C GLN A 353 -2.45 -4.34 17.30
N SER A 354 -2.37 -5.45 18.03
CA SER A 354 -1.54 -6.57 17.62
C SER A 354 -1.97 -7.04 16.25
N ASP A 355 -1.01 -7.50 15.44
CA ASP A 355 -1.26 -7.99 14.11
C ASP A 355 -2.33 -9.10 14.11
N PRO A 356 -3.44 -8.94 13.37
CA PRO A 356 -4.46 -9.98 13.27
C PRO A 356 -3.95 -11.30 12.68
N ILE A 357 -2.83 -11.29 11.96
CA ILE A 357 -2.16 -12.51 11.47
C ILE A 357 -1.07 -13.01 12.44
N GLY A 358 -1.01 -12.45 13.65
CA GLY A 358 -0.08 -12.84 14.70
C GLY A 358 1.38 -12.65 14.26
N LEU A 359 2.21 -13.65 14.54
CA LEU A 359 3.63 -13.63 14.17
C LEU A 359 3.88 -13.72 12.65
N GLY A 360 2.84 -13.91 11.83
CA GLY A 360 2.94 -13.84 10.36
C GLY A 360 3.33 -12.44 9.86
N GLY A 361 3.03 -11.39 10.63
CA GLY A 361 3.46 -10.01 10.37
C GLY A 361 4.83 -9.67 10.99
N GLY A 362 5.53 -10.65 11.56
CA GLY A 362 6.83 -10.49 12.22
C GLY A 362 6.79 -10.64 13.74
N ILE A 363 8.00 -10.73 14.34
CA ILE A 363 8.16 -10.94 15.79
C ILE A 363 7.56 -9.79 16.61
N ASN A 364 7.57 -8.56 16.07
CA ASN A 364 6.87 -7.42 16.64
C ASN A 364 5.51 -7.27 15.98
N THR A 365 4.48 -7.83 16.60
CA THR A 365 3.11 -7.76 16.10
C THR A 365 2.48 -6.36 16.12
N TYR A 366 3.16 -5.35 16.67
CA TYR A 366 2.73 -3.93 16.59
C TYR A 366 3.60 -3.13 15.62
N GLY A 367 4.70 -3.68 15.12
CA GLY A 367 5.65 -2.97 14.28
C GLY A 367 5.02 -2.45 13.00
N TYR A 368 5.44 -1.27 12.56
CA TYR A 368 5.13 -0.76 11.22
C TYR A 368 6.35 -0.95 10.31
N VAL A 369 6.20 -1.77 9.26
CA VAL A 369 7.17 -1.97 8.16
C VAL A 369 8.61 -2.18 8.62
N GLY A 370 8.79 -3.04 9.62
CA GLY A 370 10.10 -3.35 10.20
C GLY A 370 10.85 -2.15 10.80
N GLY A 371 10.20 -1.02 11.06
CA GLY A 371 10.85 0.20 11.53
C GLY A 371 11.55 1.00 10.43
N ASN A 372 11.21 0.80 9.15
CA ASN A 372 11.75 1.56 8.02
C ASN A 372 10.64 2.12 7.09
N PRO A 373 9.87 3.11 7.56
CA PRO A 373 8.76 3.73 6.83
C PRO A 373 9.16 4.64 5.65
N ILE A 374 10.46 4.83 5.41
CA ILE A 374 10.91 5.46 4.16
C ILE A 374 11.13 4.46 3.04
N GLN A 375 11.07 3.15 3.30
CA GLN A 375 11.21 2.12 2.26
C GLN A 375 10.04 1.17 2.21
N GLY A 376 9.51 0.81 3.37
CA GLY A 376 8.37 -0.09 3.47
C GLY A 376 7.04 0.66 3.40
N ILE A 377 6.05 -0.06 2.90
CA ILE A 377 4.64 0.34 2.94
C ILE A 377 3.86 -0.83 3.51
N ASP A 378 2.79 -0.56 4.24
CA ASP A 378 1.84 -1.59 4.66
C ASP A 378 0.46 -1.02 4.35
N ARG A 379 -0.09 -1.38 3.18
CA ARG A 379 -1.31 -0.78 2.63
C ARG A 379 -2.58 -1.23 3.35
N ASN A 380 -2.51 -2.39 3.99
CA ASN A 380 -3.66 -3.05 4.59
C ASN A 380 -3.54 -3.12 6.12
N GLY A 381 -2.38 -2.78 6.68
CA GLY A 381 -2.10 -3.14 8.05
C GLY A 381 -1.85 -4.64 8.22
N LEU A 382 -1.29 -5.34 7.23
CA LEU A 382 -0.89 -6.76 7.25
C LEU A 382 0.37 -6.93 6.36
N ASP A 383 1.46 -7.51 6.88
CA ASP A 383 2.73 -7.69 6.15
C ASP A 383 3.00 -9.18 5.82
N CYS A 384 3.73 -9.47 4.72
CA CYS A 384 4.26 -10.78 4.33
C CYS A 384 5.72 -10.92 4.83
N THR A 385 6.04 -11.94 5.64
CA THR A 385 7.37 -12.04 6.28
C THR A 385 7.97 -13.46 6.26
N SER A 386 9.31 -13.55 6.21
CA SER A 386 10.09 -14.80 6.31
C SER A 386 10.82 -14.89 7.66
N THR A 387 10.57 -15.93 8.46
CA THR A 387 11.18 -16.16 9.78
C THR A 387 11.39 -17.66 10.02
N ASN A 388 12.50 -18.06 10.66
CA ASN A 388 12.81 -19.47 11.02
C ASN A 388 12.77 -20.47 9.85
N GLY A 389 13.05 -20.02 8.63
CA GLY A 389 12.98 -20.86 7.43
C GLY A 389 11.58 -21.10 6.90
N GLU A 390 10.57 -20.35 7.36
CA GLU A 390 9.22 -20.31 6.81
C GLU A 390 8.82 -18.89 6.40
N THR A 391 8.08 -18.77 5.31
CA THR A 391 7.53 -17.51 4.80
C THR A 391 6.02 -17.57 4.90
N THR A 392 5.42 -16.55 5.51
CA THR A 392 3.97 -16.40 5.63
C THR A 392 3.50 -15.17 4.86
N CYS A 393 2.53 -15.37 3.98
CA CYS A 393 1.95 -14.33 3.15
C CYS A 393 0.44 -14.27 3.37
N SER A 394 -0.10 -13.06 3.55
CA SER A 394 -1.53 -12.83 3.76
C SER A 394 -1.99 -11.55 3.08
N THR A 395 -2.82 -11.70 2.05
CA THR A 395 -3.51 -10.58 1.40
C THR A 395 -5.01 -10.64 1.73
N PRO A 396 -5.76 -9.54 1.61
CA PRO A 396 -7.17 -9.51 1.99
C PRO A 396 -8.04 -10.52 1.22
N TYR A 397 -7.69 -10.80 -0.04
CA TYR A 397 -8.52 -11.60 -0.94
C TYR A 397 -7.93 -12.97 -1.29
N SER A 398 -6.71 -13.28 -0.86
CA SER A 398 -6.07 -14.58 -1.11
C SER A 398 -5.99 -15.45 0.15
N PRO A 399 -5.75 -16.76 -0.02
CA PRO A 399 -5.43 -17.66 1.08
C PRO A 399 -4.27 -17.14 1.93
N ILE A 400 -4.32 -17.41 3.23
CA ILE A 400 -3.14 -17.23 4.09
C ILE A 400 -2.24 -18.43 3.82
N VAL A 401 -1.03 -18.21 3.34
CA VAL A 401 -0.12 -19.30 2.98
C VAL A 401 1.17 -19.22 3.77
N THR A 402 1.57 -20.35 4.34
CA THR A 402 2.87 -20.53 5.01
C THR A 402 3.62 -21.65 4.31
N PHE A 403 4.82 -21.37 3.81
CA PHE A 403 5.67 -22.34 3.09
C PHE A 403 7.14 -22.24 3.52
N PRO A 404 7.94 -23.31 3.38
CA PRO A 404 9.38 -23.25 3.61
C PRO A 404 10.05 -22.15 2.78
N THR A 405 10.81 -21.25 3.43
CA THR A 405 11.53 -20.15 2.78
C THR A 405 12.62 -20.71 1.86
N PRO A 406 12.55 -20.47 0.53
CA PRO A 406 13.60 -20.90 -0.36
C PRO A 406 14.94 -20.19 -0.06
N PRO A 407 16.09 -20.82 -0.32
CA PRO A 407 17.39 -20.18 -0.18
C PRO A 407 17.46 -18.85 -0.97
N GLY A 408 17.85 -17.78 -0.28
CA GLY A 408 17.98 -16.43 -0.86
C GLY A 408 16.69 -15.61 -0.93
N PHE A 409 15.54 -16.20 -0.60
CA PHE A 409 14.27 -15.48 -0.56
C PHE A 409 14.31 -14.37 0.52
N PRO A 410 13.82 -13.14 0.24
CA PRO A 410 14.01 -12.01 1.13
C PRO A 410 13.20 -12.14 2.43
N ALA A 411 13.69 -11.46 3.47
CA ALA A 411 13.05 -11.44 4.79
C ALA A 411 11.65 -10.81 4.76
N SER A 412 11.41 -9.90 3.82
CA SER A 412 10.10 -9.36 3.47
C SER A 412 10.05 -9.07 1.98
N LEU A 413 8.87 -9.19 1.39
CA LEU A 413 8.61 -8.75 0.01
C LEU A 413 8.40 -7.23 -0.08
N ASN A 414 8.30 -6.53 1.07
CA ASN A 414 8.26 -5.07 1.12
C ASN A 414 9.61 -4.46 0.72
N GLY A 415 9.66 -3.90 -0.49
CA GLY A 415 10.85 -3.24 -1.07
C GLY A 415 11.19 -3.72 -2.47
N TYR A 416 10.69 -4.89 -2.88
CA TYR A 416 10.83 -5.41 -4.24
C TYR A 416 9.52 -5.22 -4.99
N PHE A 417 9.41 -4.15 -5.80
CA PHE A 417 8.29 -3.86 -6.72
C PHE A 417 6.97 -4.56 -6.37
N TYR A 418 6.36 -4.10 -5.27
CA TYR A 418 5.11 -4.63 -4.76
C TYR A 418 4.01 -4.50 -5.82
N HIS A 419 3.53 -5.63 -6.34
CA HIS A 419 2.34 -5.71 -7.17
C HIS A 419 1.51 -6.89 -6.69
N TYR A 420 0.43 -6.60 -5.98
CA TYR A 420 -0.59 -7.59 -5.74
C TYR A 420 -1.43 -7.75 -7.00
N TYR A 421 -1.72 -8.99 -7.40
CA TYR A 421 -2.60 -9.30 -8.52
C TYR A 421 -3.55 -10.45 -8.17
N ASP A 422 -4.69 -10.51 -8.85
CA ASP A 422 -5.63 -11.64 -8.80
C ASP A 422 -6.30 -11.84 -10.17
N VAL A 423 -6.00 -12.96 -10.82
CA VAL A 423 -6.63 -13.40 -12.07
C VAL A 423 -7.82 -14.30 -11.73
N LEU A 424 -9.01 -13.90 -12.19
CA LEU A 424 -10.27 -14.57 -11.87
C LEU A 424 -10.83 -15.32 -13.08
N THR A 425 -11.19 -16.60 -12.90
CA THR A 425 -11.94 -17.36 -13.92
C THR A 425 -13.12 -18.11 -13.30
N ALA A 426 -14.33 -17.82 -13.78
CA ALA A 426 -15.54 -18.52 -13.36
C ALA A 426 -15.58 -19.96 -13.92
N LEU A 427 -15.93 -20.94 -13.07
CA LEU A 427 -15.90 -22.36 -13.45
C LEU A 427 -17.04 -22.82 -14.37
N ARG A 428 -18.11 -22.02 -14.53
CA ARG A 428 -19.26 -22.27 -15.45
C ARG A 428 -19.75 -23.73 -15.48
N GLY A 429 -19.98 -24.33 -14.31
CA GLY A 429 -20.53 -25.69 -14.17
C GLY A 429 -19.49 -26.83 -14.10
N VAL A 430 -18.20 -26.50 -14.06
CA VAL A 430 -17.11 -27.46 -13.79
C VAL A 430 -16.96 -27.68 -12.28
N ASN A 431 -16.66 -28.93 -11.87
CA ASN A 431 -16.52 -29.28 -10.45
C ASN A 431 -15.30 -28.54 -9.80
N PRO A 432 -15.53 -27.68 -8.79
CA PRO A 432 -14.46 -26.95 -8.07
C PRO A 432 -13.34 -27.84 -7.51
N ASP A 433 -13.69 -29.02 -6.98
CA ASP A 433 -12.72 -29.94 -6.40
C ASP A 433 -11.84 -30.60 -7.46
N CYS A 434 -12.36 -30.80 -8.67
CA CYS A 434 -11.57 -31.29 -9.80
C CYS A 434 -10.52 -30.26 -10.19
N VAL A 435 -10.94 -29.00 -10.38
CA VAL A 435 -10.04 -27.90 -10.80
C VAL A 435 -8.95 -27.68 -9.76
N ARG A 436 -9.30 -27.69 -8.47
CA ARG A 436 -8.32 -27.62 -7.37
C ARG A 436 -7.31 -28.77 -7.44
N ARG A 437 -7.75 -30.02 -7.63
CA ARG A 437 -6.84 -31.17 -7.75
C ARG A 437 -5.95 -31.06 -8.99
N ALA A 438 -6.49 -30.59 -10.11
CA ALA A 438 -5.73 -30.39 -11.34
C ALA A 438 -4.59 -29.38 -11.12
N MET A 439 -4.88 -28.23 -10.50
CA MET A 439 -3.85 -27.22 -10.17
C MET A 439 -2.83 -27.73 -9.15
N ASN A 440 -3.24 -28.53 -8.16
CA ASN A 440 -2.29 -29.09 -7.19
C ASN A 440 -1.36 -30.16 -7.81
N ASN A 441 -1.87 -30.94 -8.77
CA ASN A 441 -1.11 -31.99 -9.46
C ASN A 441 -0.22 -31.43 -10.58
N ALA A 442 -0.60 -30.30 -11.16
CA ALA A 442 0.11 -29.61 -12.22
C ALA A 442 0.16 -28.09 -11.90
N PRO A 443 1.02 -27.65 -10.97
CA PRO A 443 1.00 -26.27 -10.47
C PRO A 443 1.68 -25.25 -11.41
N THR A 444 2.23 -25.68 -12.55
CA THR A 444 2.83 -24.79 -13.56
C THR A 444 2.40 -25.23 -14.97
N PRO A 445 2.33 -24.32 -15.95
CA PRO A 445 2.08 -24.69 -17.36
C PRO A 445 3.13 -25.63 -17.94
N GLY A 446 2.73 -26.35 -19.01
CA GLY A 446 3.64 -27.10 -19.86
C GLY A 446 3.48 -28.63 -19.78
N SER A 447 4.38 -29.34 -20.47
CA SER A 447 4.19 -30.78 -20.75
C SER A 447 4.58 -31.75 -19.63
N ASN A 448 5.22 -31.29 -18.55
CA ASN A 448 5.67 -32.19 -17.47
C ASN A 448 5.70 -31.53 -16.06
N PRO A 449 4.64 -30.83 -15.63
CA PRO A 449 4.57 -30.31 -14.27
C PRO A 449 4.45 -31.47 -13.28
N ARG A 450 5.12 -31.33 -12.13
CA ARG A 450 5.09 -32.30 -11.03
C ARG A 450 4.16 -31.81 -9.92
N PRO A 451 3.46 -32.72 -9.23
CA PRO A 451 2.59 -32.34 -8.11
C PRO A 451 3.31 -31.50 -7.06
N ALA A 452 2.65 -30.45 -6.59
CA ALA A 452 3.13 -29.66 -5.47
C ALA A 452 3.19 -30.54 -4.20
N SER A 453 4.17 -30.28 -3.33
CA SER A 453 4.35 -31.03 -2.08
C SER A 453 4.60 -30.09 -0.91
N SER A 454 4.36 -30.54 0.32
CA SER A 454 4.58 -29.70 1.51
C SER A 454 6.06 -29.31 1.70
N GLY A 455 6.99 -30.15 1.25
CA GLY A 455 8.43 -29.88 1.26
C GLY A 455 8.95 -29.08 0.06
N GLY A 456 8.08 -28.75 -0.88
CA GLY A 456 8.44 -28.08 -2.13
C GLY A 456 8.83 -29.05 -3.24
N THR A 457 8.22 -28.88 -4.41
CA THR A 457 8.59 -29.59 -5.63
C THR A 457 9.16 -28.59 -6.63
N LEU A 458 10.37 -28.83 -7.13
CA LEU A 458 10.94 -28.00 -8.19
C LEU A 458 10.16 -28.19 -9.49
N ASN A 459 9.56 -27.11 -9.98
CA ASN A 459 8.81 -27.03 -11.23
C ASN A 459 9.37 -25.89 -12.11
N ASP A 460 8.85 -25.77 -13.32
CA ASP A 460 9.32 -24.83 -14.34
C ASP A 460 8.13 -24.03 -14.89
N ALA A 461 7.99 -22.79 -14.45
CA ALA A 461 6.92 -21.87 -14.82
C ALA A 461 7.29 -21.11 -16.11
N ARG A 462 7.34 -21.84 -17.23
CA ARG A 462 7.77 -21.31 -18.54
C ARG A 462 6.86 -20.19 -19.02
N VAL A 463 7.46 -19.06 -19.39
CA VAL A 463 6.77 -17.95 -20.05
C VAL A 463 6.91 -18.04 -21.57
N PHE A 464 8.09 -18.45 -22.05
CA PHE A 464 8.38 -18.66 -23.47
C PHE A 464 8.83 -20.11 -23.70
N LYS A 465 8.54 -20.63 -24.90
CA LYS A 465 8.71 -22.05 -25.26
C LYS A 465 10.11 -22.63 -24.95
N ASN A 466 11.14 -21.76 -24.87
CA ASN A 466 12.54 -22.15 -24.68
C ASN A 466 13.25 -21.49 -23.47
N THR A 467 12.58 -20.74 -22.61
CA THR A 467 13.23 -20.06 -21.47
C THR A 467 12.80 -20.71 -20.16
N PRO A 468 13.68 -21.51 -19.51
CA PRO A 468 13.38 -22.13 -18.22
C PRO A 468 13.21 -21.06 -17.15
N ASN A 469 12.23 -21.23 -16.29
CA ASN A 469 11.98 -20.38 -15.14
C ASN A 469 11.62 -21.27 -13.93
N PRO A 470 12.64 -21.76 -13.23
CA PRO A 470 12.43 -22.70 -12.15
C PRO A 470 11.71 -22.00 -10.99
N VAL A 471 10.72 -22.67 -10.40
CA VAL A 471 9.99 -22.21 -9.21
C VAL A 471 9.82 -23.39 -8.25
N MET A 472 9.63 -23.10 -6.97
CA MET A 472 9.29 -24.11 -5.97
C MET A 472 7.77 -24.15 -5.79
N SER A 473 7.15 -25.31 -6.02
CA SER A 473 5.71 -25.50 -5.84
C SER A 473 5.42 -26.20 -4.52
N TYR A 474 4.75 -25.49 -3.62
CA TYR A 474 4.32 -25.99 -2.32
C TYR A 474 2.84 -26.35 -2.32
N LEU A 475 2.48 -27.37 -1.55
CA LEU A 475 1.09 -27.70 -1.24
C LEU A 475 0.87 -27.42 0.25
N VAL A 476 0.09 -26.38 0.55
CA VAL A 476 -0.07 -25.86 1.91
C VAL A 476 -1.54 -25.64 2.23
N PRO A 477 -1.96 -25.78 3.50
CA PRO A 477 -3.31 -25.41 3.88
C PRO A 477 -3.46 -23.89 3.83
N ASP A 478 -4.57 -23.41 3.27
CA ASP A 478 -5.04 -22.05 3.49
C ASP A 478 -5.29 -21.84 4.99
N GLY A 479 -4.58 -20.91 5.61
CA GLY A 479 -4.73 -20.58 7.02
C GLY A 479 -6.12 -20.08 7.41
N ARG A 480 -6.97 -19.70 6.44
CA ARG A 480 -8.38 -19.31 6.68
C ARG A 480 -9.33 -20.48 6.67
N THR A 481 -9.25 -21.32 5.65
CA THR A 481 -10.25 -22.38 5.40
C THR A 481 -9.76 -23.79 5.68
N GLY A 482 -8.46 -23.97 5.90
CA GLY A 482 -7.79 -25.27 6.02
C GLY A 482 -7.72 -26.06 4.71
N ARG A 483 -8.23 -25.51 3.60
CA ARG A 483 -8.21 -26.18 2.29
C ARG A 483 -6.81 -26.13 1.69
N GLN A 484 -6.38 -27.24 1.08
CA GLN A 484 -5.08 -27.30 0.41
C GLN A 484 -5.07 -26.42 -0.85
N VAL A 485 -4.10 -25.53 -0.92
CA VAL A 485 -3.81 -24.64 -2.04
C VAL A 485 -2.38 -24.88 -2.52
N SER A 486 -2.15 -24.68 -3.81
CA SER A 486 -0.79 -24.73 -4.35
C SER A 486 -0.20 -23.33 -4.39
N VAL A 487 1.08 -23.23 -4.02
CA VAL A 487 1.83 -21.98 -3.99
C VAL A 487 3.10 -22.16 -4.79
N ASN A 488 3.28 -21.38 -5.85
CA ASN A 488 4.53 -21.31 -6.59
C ASN A 488 5.36 -20.15 -6.07
N VAL A 489 6.61 -20.41 -5.72
CA VAL A 489 7.51 -19.43 -5.11
C VAL A 489 8.76 -19.34 -5.96
N THR A 490 9.16 -18.12 -6.28
CA THR A 490 10.40 -17.88 -7.02
C THR A 490 11.61 -18.25 -6.17
N ILE A 491 12.65 -18.78 -6.79
CA ILE A 491 13.92 -19.16 -6.20
C ILE A 491 15.04 -18.34 -6.84
N GLN A 492 16.26 -18.43 -6.32
CA GLN A 492 17.39 -17.63 -6.82
C GLN A 492 17.68 -17.82 -8.31
N GLN A 493 17.34 -18.99 -8.86
CA GLN A 493 17.50 -19.33 -10.28
C GLN A 493 16.30 -18.93 -11.15
N SER A 494 15.21 -18.44 -10.55
CA SER A 494 14.03 -17.99 -11.29
C SER A 494 14.40 -16.85 -12.23
N GLN A 495 13.71 -16.82 -13.36
CA GLN A 495 13.68 -15.66 -14.25
C GLN A 495 12.67 -14.62 -13.77
N PHE A 496 12.00 -14.84 -12.63
CA PHE A 496 11.19 -13.85 -11.93
C PHE A 496 11.92 -13.37 -10.66
N ARG A 497 11.67 -12.13 -10.26
CA ARG A 497 12.06 -11.53 -8.99
C ARG A 497 11.35 -12.25 -7.85
N TRP A 498 11.79 -11.97 -6.63
CA TRP A 498 11.23 -12.58 -5.44
C TRP A 498 9.72 -12.35 -5.33
N GLY A 499 8.96 -13.44 -5.28
CA GLY A 499 7.52 -13.45 -5.26
C GLY A 499 6.91 -14.84 -5.05
N TYR A 500 5.60 -14.86 -4.90
CA TYR A 500 4.79 -16.06 -4.76
C TYR A 500 3.46 -15.93 -5.52
N VAL A 501 2.90 -17.08 -5.91
CA VAL A 501 1.63 -17.20 -6.64
C VAL A 501 0.80 -18.29 -5.99
N VAL A 502 -0.43 -17.99 -5.59
CA VAL A 502 -1.35 -18.92 -4.95
C VAL A 502 -2.47 -19.27 -5.93
N HIS A 503 -2.71 -20.56 -6.13
CA HIS A 503 -3.83 -21.08 -6.91
C HIS A 503 -4.89 -21.67 -6.00
N TRP A 504 -6.13 -21.18 -6.12
CA TRP A 504 -7.22 -21.60 -5.25
C TRP A 504 -8.58 -21.45 -5.93
N VAL A 505 -9.61 -22.04 -5.32
CA VAL A 505 -10.99 -21.96 -5.78
C VAL A 505 -11.86 -21.56 -4.60
N ASP A 506 -12.62 -20.49 -4.76
CA ASP A 506 -13.48 -19.94 -3.71
C ASP A 506 -14.77 -20.75 -3.52
N SER A 507 -15.60 -20.36 -2.54
CA SER A 507 -16.90 -21.00 -2.29
C SER A 507 -17.95 -20.71 -3.36
N ASN A 508 -17.74 -19.71 -4.21
CA ASN A 508 -18.66 -19.32 -5.28
C ASN A 508 -18.37 -20.03 -6.61
N GLY A 509 -17.33 -20.87 -6.67
CA GLY A 509 -16.93 -21.55 -7.89
C GLY A 509 -16.18 -20.63 -8.85
N ILE A 510 -15.36 -19.72 -8.30
CA ILE A 510 -14.40 -18.90 -9.02
C ILE A 510 -13.00 -19.44 -8.72
N ALA A 511 -12.22 -19.70 -9.77
CA ALA A 511 -10.82 -20.02 -9.65
C ALA A 511 -10.00 -18.72 -9.64
N HIS A 512 -9.01 -18.67 -8.76
CA HIS A 512 -8.16 -17.53 -8.52
C HIS A 512 -6.70 -17.94 -8.70
N THR A 513 -5.94 -17.05 -9.33
CA THR A 513 -4.48 -17.06 -9.28
C THR A 513 -4.05 -15.69 -8.80
N SER A 514 -3.56 -15.64 -7.57
CA SER A 514 -3.28 -14.39 -6.88
C SER A 514 -1.95 -14.45 -6.16
N GLY A 515 -1.21 -13.34 -6.09
CA GLY A 515 0.12 -13.36 -5.50
C GLY A 515 0.80 -11.99 -5.47
N GLU A 516 2.09 -12.02 -5.15
CA GLU A 516 2.98 -10.85 -5.13
C GLU A 516 4.30 -11.20 -5.83
N GLY A 517 4.91 -10.27 -6.58
CA GLY A 517 6.34 -10.36 -6.96
C GLY A 517 6.68 -11.08 -8.28
N ASN A 518 5.78 -11.17 -9.25
CA ASN A 518 5.95 -11.76 -10.58
C ASN A 518 6.70 -10.90 -11.65
N ALA A 519 7.72 -10.11 -11.28
CA ALA A 519 8.47 -9.29 -12.26
C ALA A 519 9.69 -10.05 -12.83
N TRP A 520 10.00 -10.01 -14.13
CA TRP A 520 11.16 -10.75 -14.70
C TRP A 520 12.54 -10.27 -14.16
N ILE A 521 13.49 -11.20 -14.03
CA ILE A 521 14.93 -11.00 -13.85
C ILE A 521 15.56 -11.10 -15.25
N GLN A 522 15.85 -9.94 -15.84
CA GLN A 522 16.78 -9.61 -16.93
C GLN A 522 16.13 -8.68 -17.97
N GLY A 523 16.30 -7.37 -17.78
CA GLY A 523 16.63 -6.33 -18.80
C GLY A 523 15.90 -6.24 -20.16
N MET A 524 14.87 -7.03 -20.42
CA MET A 524 14.09 -7.04 -21.64
C MET A 524 12.68 -7.49 -21.26
N PHE A 525 11.69 -6.62 -21.42
CA PHE A 525 10.27 -6.89 -21.15
C PHE A 525 9.89 -6.89 -19.66
N ASP A 526 9.49 -5.73 -19.15
CA ASP A 526 8.93 -5.55 -17.82
C ASP A 526 7.35 -5.63 -17.86
N ASP A 527 6.69 -5.77 -19.05
CA ASP A 527 5.19 -5.79 -19.23
C ASP A 527 4.61 -7.11 -18.70
N VAL A 528 5.49 -7.83 -18.01
CA VAL A 528 5.44 -9.26 -17.81
C VAL A 528 4.90 -9.60 -16.44
N SER A 529 4.43 -8.62 -15.66
CA SER A 529 3.40 -8.92 -14.65
C SER A 529 2.11 -9.33 -15.36
N ILE A 530 1.56 -8.48 -16.25
CA ILE A 530 0.40 -8.80 -17.09
C ILE A 530 0.72 -9.96 -18.03
N ILE A 531 1.87 -9.97 -18.71
CA ILE A 531 2.20 -11.08 -19.63
C ILE A 531 2.43 -12.40 -18.88
N ALA A 532 3.10 -12.47 -17.72
CA ALA A 532 3.19 -13.73 -16.98
C ALA A 532 1.83 -14.17 -16.39
N ASP A 533 1.04 -13.22 -15.89
CA ASP A 533 -0.30 -13.52 -15.38
C ASP A 533 -1.23 -14.04 -16.47
N TYR A 534 -1.16 -13.49 -17.69
CA TYR A 534 -1.97 -13.92 -18.84
C TYR A 534 -1.34 -15.01 -19.73
N MET A 535 -0.01 -15.23 -19.71
CA MET A 535 0.68 -16.25 -20.53
C MET A 535 1.18 -17.45 -19.73
N VAL A 536 1.33 -17.35 -18.41
CA VAL A 536 1.68 -18.50 -17.54
C VAL A 536 0.46 -18.89 -16.73
N TRP A 537 -0.08 -17.97 -15.94
CA TRP A 537 -1.02 -18.35 -14.88
C TRP A 537 -2.48 -18.48 -15.35
N ALA A 538 -2.93 -17.63 -16.27
CA ALA A 538 -4.25 -17.77 -16.88
C ALA A 538 -4.37 -19.02 -17.76
N PRO A 539 -3.38 -19.39 -18.60
CA PRO A 539 -3.41 -20.64 -19.35
C PRO A 539 -3.41 -21.86 -18.45
N LEU A 540 -2.62 -21.87 -17.37
CA LEU A 540 -2.68 -22.94 -16.37
C LEU A 540 -4.10 -23.14 -15.83
N MET A 541 -4.76 -22.05 -15.44
CA MET A 541 -6.12 -22.10 -14.89
C MET A 541 -7.11 -22.61 -15.94
N GLN A 542 -6.99 -22.17 -17.18
CA GLN A 542 -7.83 -22.62 -18.29
C GLN A 542 -7.61 -24.09 -18.61
N GLU A 543 -6.36 -24.57 -18.64
CA GLU A 543 -6.01 -25.99 -18.80
C GLU A 543 -6.58 -26.86 -17.68
N ALA A 544 -6.49 -26.40 -16.43
CA ALA A 544 -7.09 -27.09 -15.28
C ALA A 544 -8.61 -27.18 -15.41
N ILE A 545 -9.29 -26.10 -15.80
CA ILE A 545 -10.73 -26.07 -16.05
C ILE A 545 -11.11 -27.02 -17.19
N ASP A 546 -10.39 -26.99 -18.30
CA ASP A 546 -10.69 -27.79 -19.49
C ASP A 546 -10.46 -29.28 -19.23
N SER A 547 -9.43 -29.65 -18.48
CA SER A 547 -9.19 -31.04 -18.06
C SER A 547 -10.37 -31.62 -17.27
N CYS A 548 -11.08 -30.77 -16.52
CA CYS A 548 -12.25 -31.13 -15.72
C CYS A 548 -13.59 -31.04 -16.45
N LYS A 549 -13.65 -30.47 -17.67
CA LYS A 549 -14.84 -30.50 -18.53
C LYS A 549 -15.07 -31.87 -19.17
N CYS A 550 -13.99 -32.63 -19.39
CA CYS A 550 -14.02 -33.93 -20.05
C CYS A 550 -14.31 -35.11 -19.11
N THR A 551 -14.35 -34.89 -17.80
CA THR A 551 -14.80 -35.87 -16.81
C THR A 551 -16.31 -35.76 -16.60
N LYS A 552 -17.08 -36.42 -17.48
CA LYS A 552 -18.47 -36.78 -17.20
C LYS A 552 -18.55 -38.17 -16.58
#